data_AF-A0A6A6JN38-F1
#
_entry.id   AF-A0A6A6JN38-F1
#
_cell.length_a   1.000
_cell.length_b   1.000
_cell.length_c   1.000
_cell.angle_alpha   90.00
_cell.angle_beta   90.00
_cell.angle_gamma   90.00
#
_symmetry.space_group_name_H-M   'P 1'
#
loop_
_entity.id
_entity.type
_entity.pdbx_description
1 polymer ?
#
loop_
_entity_poly.entity_id
_entity_poly.type
_entity_poly.pdbx_seq_one_letter_code
_entity_poly.pdbx_strand_id
1 'polypeptide(L)'
;MTSLSPAEPSPPSLRLARYSDLADIARCWYHAFFDDEIIGDMMHPNRKQYPEDVYWFLLRGIRERFWEWRHQFIVVTVKVGDKERIVGAADWRRVGEGGKKMEMFWCDPSKAVPLSFM
;
A
#
# COMPACT_ATOMS: atom_id res chain seq x y z
N MET A 1 5.59 6.78 -40.18
CA MET A 1 5.32 6.20 -38.85
C MET A 1 5.65 7.27 -37.82
N THR A 2 4.66 7.99 -37.33
CA THR A 2 4.86 9.03 -36.31
C THR A 2 4.99 8.33 -34.97
N SER A 3 6.20 8.30 -34.39
CA SER A 3 6.40 7.82 -33.03
C SER A 3 5.66 8.76 -32.07
N LEU A 4 4.60 8.26 -31.44
CA LEU A 4 3.97 8.98 -30.33
C LEU A 4 5.02 9.08 -29.21
N SER A 5 5.50 10.30 -28.95
CA SER A 5 6.29 10.58 -27.76
C SER A 5 5.47 10.12 -26.54
N PRO A 6 6.05 9.38 -25.58
CA PRO A 6 5.33 9.04 -24.37
C PRO A 6 4.80 10.32 -23.72
N ALA A 7 3.51 10.34 -23.37
CA ALA A 7 2.89 11.49 -22.72
C ALA A 7 3.67 11.81 -21.45
N GLU A 8 4.10 13.06 -21.29
CA GLU A 8 4.83 13.48 -20.11
C GLU A 8 3.96 13.35 -18.85
N PRO A 9 4.53 12.86 -17.73
CA PRO A 9 3.80 12.73 -16.49
C PRO A 9 3.42 14.11 -15.94
N SER A 10 2.21 14.22 -15.37
CA SER A 10 1.84 15.42 -14.63
C SER A 10 2.73 15.63 -13.39
N PRO A 11 2.81 16.86 -12.85
CA PRO A 11 3.35 17.07 -11.51
C PRO A 11 2.69 16.14 -10.49
N PRO A 12 3.45 15.68 -9.47
CA PRO A 12 2.92 14.80 -8.44
C PRO A 12 1.85 15.51 -7.58
N SER A 13 0.78 14.78 -7.24
CA SER A 13 -0.29 15.22 -6.37
C SER A 13 -0.41 14.29 -5.17
N LEU A 14 -0.80 14.82 -4.01
CA LEU A 14 -0.94 14.06 -2.77
C LEU A 14 -2.41 13.96 -2.36
N ARG A 15 -2.86 12.76 -1.97
CA ARG A 15 -4.22 12.51 -1.48
C ARG A 15 -4.28 11.32 -0.52
N LEU A 16 -5.38 11.20 0.22
CA LEU A 16 -5.68 9.95 0.95
C LEU A 16 -5.89 8.79 -0.03
N ALA A 17 -5.48 7.60 0.40
CA ALA A 17 -5.69 6.37 -0.34
C ALA A 17 -7.18 6.00 -0.37
N ARG A 18 -7.58 5.38 -1.49
CA ARG A 18 -8.87 4.74 -1.71
C ARG A 18 -8.68 3.24 -1.65
N TYR A 19 -9.78 2.50 -1.47
CA TYR A 19 -9.73 1.04 -1.51
C TYR A 19 -9.18 0.49 -2.85
N SER A 20 -9.44 1.17 -3.97
CA SER A 20 -8.88 0.80 -5.28
C SER A 20 -7.36 0.93 -5.37
N ASP A 21 -6.75 1.71 -4.48
CA ASP A 21 -5.31 2.01 -4.52
C ASP A 21 -4.47 0.91 -3.86
N LEU A 22 -5.06 0.02 -3.06
CA LEU A 22 -4.30 -0.87 -2.17
C LEU A 22 -3.34 -1.80 -2.92
N ALA A 23 -3.74 -2.30 -4.08
CA ALA A 23 -2.87 -3.14 -4.92
C ALA A 23 -1.68 -2.34 -5.48
N ASP A 24 -1.92 -1.11 -5.90
CA ASP A 24 -0.86 -0.25 -6.45
C ASP A 24 0.07 0.28 -5.35
N ILE A 25 -0.44 0.50 -4.12
CA ILE A 25 0.40 0.75 -2.93
C ILE A 25 1.31 -0.45 -2.67
N ALA A 26 0.77 -1.67 -2.66
CA ALA A 26 1.55 -2.88 -2.43
C ALA A 26 2.63 -3.07 -3.49
N ARG A 27 2.37 -2.76 -4.76
CA ARG A 27 3.38 -2.76 -5.83
C ARG A 27 4.44 -1.69 -5.63
N CYS A 28 4.02 -0.48 -5.27
CA CYS A 28 4.94 0.62 -4.98
C CYS A 28 5.91 0.25 -3.85
N TRP A 29 5.40 -0.33 -2.76
CA TRP A 29 6.20 -0.79 -1.63
C TRP A 29 7.02 -2.02 -1.95
N TYR A 30 6.50 -2.95 -2.75
CA TYR A 30 7.25 -4.09 -3.25
C TYR A 30 8.53 -3.61 -3.94
N HIS A 31 8.43 -2.68 -4.90
CA HIS A 31 9.61 -2.15 -5.58
C HIS A 31 10.54 -1.35 -4.67
N ALA A 32 10.00 -0.66 -3.65
CA ALA A 32 10.82 0.12 -2.72
C ALA A 32 11.57 -0.74 -1.70
N PHE A 33 10.97 -1.85 -1.25
CA PHE A 33 11.45 -2.65 -0.12
C PHE A 33 11.90 -4.06 -0.51
N PHE A 34 11.82 -4.45 -1.78
CA PHE A 34 12.23 -5.80 -2.20
C PHE A 34 13.67 -6.09 -1.79
N ASP A 35 14.58 -5.13 -1.92
CA ASP A 35 15.99 -5.27 -1.54
C ASP A 35 16.36 -4.48 -0.28
N ASP A 36 15.36 -4.12 0.54
CA ASP A 36 15.57 -3.53 1.86
C ASP A 36 16.08 -4.58 2.86
N GLU A 37 16.87 -4.17 3.85
CA GLU A 37 17.46 -5.08 4.85
C GLU A 37 16.38 -5.78 5.69
N ILE A 38 15.34 -5.05 6.10
CA ILE A 38 14.32 -5.59 7.00
C ILE A 38 13.31 -6.42 6.21
N ILE A 39 12.68 -5.82 5.21
CA ILE A 39 11.64 -6.51 4.44
C ILE A 39 12.25 -7.55 3.51
N GLY A 40 13.27 -7.17 2.75
CA GLY A 40 13.90 -8.01 1.76
C GLY A 40 14.77 -9.12 2.36
N ASP A 41 15.79 -8.76 3.13
CA ASP A 41 16.80 -9.72 3.59
C ASP A 41 16.37 -10.49 4.84
N MET A 42 15.82 -9.81 5.85
CA MET A 42 15.47 -10.44 7.13
C MET A 42 14.12 -11.17 7.07
N MET A 43 13.07 -10.51 6.55
CA MET A 43 11.72 -11.09 6.53
C MET A 43 11.49 -12.07 5.37
N HIS A 44 12.09 -11.83 4.21
CA HIS A 44 11.90 -12.65 3.00
C HIS A 44 13.23 -13.15 2.40
N PRO A 45 14.02 -13.96 3.12
CA PRO A 45 15.36 -14.38 2.68
C PRO A 45 15.36 -15.12 1.34
N ASN A 46 14.26 -15.78 0.97
CA ASN A 46 14.10 -16.50 -0.29
C ASN A 46 13.36 -15.70 -1.38
N ARG A 47 13.19 -14.38 -1.24
CA ARG A 47 12.44 -13.52 -2.19
C ARG A 47 12.88 -13.65 -3.65
N LYS A 48 14.16 -13.95 -3.92
CA LYS A 48 14.64 -14.12 -5.31
C LYS A 48 14.09 -15.41 -5.95
N GLN A 49 13.77 -16.41 -5.14
CA GLN A 49 13.13 -17.65 -5.59
C GLN A 49 11.60 -17.51 -5.61
N TYR A 50 11.04 -16.76 -4.67
CA TYR A 50 9.60 -16.54 -4.50
C TYR A 50 9.27 -15.04 -4.40
N PRO A 51 9.39 -14.27 -5.49
CA PRO A 51 9.24 -12.81 -5.45
C PRO A 51 7.83 -12.38 -5.07
N GLU A 52 6.82 -13.11 -5.54
CA GLU A 52 5.42 -12.78 -5.30
C GLU A 52 5.03 -12.84 -3.82
N ASP A 53 5.72 -13.63 -3.00
CA ASP A 53 5.42 -13.76 -1.56
C ASP A 53 5.58 -12.41 -0.83
N VAL A 54 6.54 -11.59 -1.25
CA VAL A 54 6.74 -10.23 -0.69
C VAL A 54 5.55 -9.34 -1.03
N TYR A 55 5.07 -9.40 -2.28
CA TYR A 55 3.91 -8.62 -2.71
C TYR A 55 2.64 -9.02 -1.94
N TRP A 56 2.38 -10.33 -1.81
CA TRP A 56 1.20 -10.81 -1.08
C TRP A 56 1.27 -10.50 0.41
N PHE A 57 2.46 -10.60 1.02
CA PHE A 57 2.69 -10.19 2.40
C PHE A 57 2.35 -8.71 2.61
N LEU A 58 2.88 -7.83 1.76
CA LEU A 58 2.62 -6.38 1.83
C LEU A 58 1.14 -6.07 1.61
N LEU A 59 0.53 -6.63 0.56
CA LEU A 59 -0.87 -6.40 0.21
C LEU A 59 -1.81 -6.83 1.33
N ARG A 60 -1.55 -7.98 1.95
CA ARG A 60 -2.31 -8.45 3.10
C ARG A 60 -2.22 -7.45 4.25
N GLY A 61 -1.02 -7.04 4.64
CA GLY A 61 -0.82 -6.08 5.74
C GLY A 61 -1.48 -4.71 5.46
N ILE A 62 -1.44 -4.23 4.22
CA ILE A 62 -2.12 -3.01 3.80
C ILE A 62 -3.64 -3.15 3.94
N ARG A 63 -4.23 -4.26 3.47
CA ARG A 63 -5.68 -4.49 3.54
C ARG A 63 -6.19 -4.58 4.97
N GLU A 64 -5.45 -5.25 5.84
CA GLU A 64 -5.77 -5.33 7.27
C GLU A 64 -5.74 -3.94 7.92
N ARG A 65 -4.69 -3.15 7.65
CA ARG A 65 -4.51 -1.81 8.23
C ARG A 65 -5.42 -0.75 7.63
N PHE A 66 -5.83 -0.85 6.36
CA PHE A 66 -6.67 0.15 5.70
C PHE A 66 -8.00 0.37 6.41
N TRP A 67 -8.56 -0.69 6.99
CA TRP A 67 -9.80 -0.59 7.74
C TRP A 67 -9.61 -0.07 9.17
N GLU A 68 -8.40 -0.19 9.73
CA GLU A 68 -8.15 0.30 11.09
C GLU A 68 -8.09 1.83 11.12
N TRP A 69 -9.00 2.48 11.86
CA TRP A 69 -9.12 3.95 11.89
C TRP A 69 -7.87 4.67 12.39
N ARG A 70 -6.98 3.99 13.10
CA ARG A 70 -5.70 4.53 13.56
C ARG A 70 -4.69 4.69 12.44
N HIS A 71 -4.85 3.95 11.35
CA HIS A 71 -3.99 3.99 10.18
C HIS A 71 -4.56 4.95 9.14
N GLN A 72 -3.67 5.73 8.51
CA GLN A 72 -4.00 6.63 7.42
C GLN A 72 -2.98 6.43 6.31
N PHE A 73 -3.47 5.99 5.16
CA PHE A 73 -2.66 5.80 3.97
C PHE A 73 -2.72 7.07 3.12
N ILE A 74 -1.56 7.62 2.81
CA ILE A 74 -1.38 8.79 1.95
C ILE A 74 -0.65 8.32 0.70
N VAL A 75 -1.16 8.69 -0.47
CA VAL A 75 -0.57 8.32 -1.77
C VAL A 75 -0.14 9.56 -2.54
N VAL A 76 0.95 9.41 -3.28
CA VAL A 76 1.40 10.37 -4.29
C VAL A 76 1.05 9.81 -5.66
N THR A 77 0.35 10.60 -6.45
CA THR A 77 -0.12 10.20 -7.79
C THR A 77 0.43 11.11 -8.87
N VAL A 78 0.66 10.53 -10.05
CA VAL A 78 0.95 11.25 -11.30
C VAL A 78 -0.02 10.78 -12.37
N LYS A 79 -0.41 11.67 -13.30
CA LYS A 79 -1.17 11.28 -14.48
C LYS A 79 -0.21 10.98 -15.62
N VAL A 80 -0.37 9.83 -16.26
CA VAL A 80 0.33 9.45 -17.49
C VAL A 80 -0.72 9.21 -18.56
N GLY A 81 -0.89 10.19 -19.45
CA GLY A 81 -2.08 10.27 -20.31
C GLY A 81 -3.35 10.38 -19.46
N ASP A 82 -4.34 9.53 -19.72
CA ASP A 82 -5.62 9.54 -18.99
C ASP A 82 -5.63 8.66 -17.72
N LYS A 83 -4.49 8.05 -17.37
CA LYS A 83 -4.41 7.13 -16.22
C LYS A 83 -3.65 7.76 -15.06
N GLU A 84 -4.27 7.76 -13.88
CA GLU A 84 -3.59 8.05 -12.62
C GLU A 84 -2.74 6.84 -12.21
N ARG A 85 -1.51 7.07 -11.78
CA ARG A 85 -0.60 6.06 -11.24
C ARG A 85 -0.09 6.48 -9.88
N ILE A 86 0.00 5.52 -8.97
CA ILE A 86 0.63 5.72 -7.66
C ILE A 86 2.14 5.58 -7.83
N VAL A 87 2.88 6.59 -7.37
CA VAL A 87 4.35 6.65 -7.42
C VAL A 87 4.98 6.72 -6.03
N GLY A 88 4.17 6.83 -4.99
CA GLY A 88 4.60 6.82 -3.60
C GLY A 88 3.42 6.57 -2.67
N ALA A 89 3.70 5.96 -1.53
CA ALA A 89 2.70 5.72 -0.51
C ALA A 89 3.33 5.72 0.89
N ALA A 90 2.61 6.24 1.86
CA ALA A 90 2.98 6.27 3.27
C ALA A 90 1.82 5.79 4.14
N ASP A 91 2.14 5.02 5.19
CA ASP A 91 1.21 4.56 6.22
C ASP A 91 1.56 5.25 7.54
N TRP A 92 0.60 5.98 8.09
CA TRP A 92 0.72 6.67 9.37
C TRP A 92 -0.22 6.06 10.40
N ARG A 93 0.34 5.62 11.52
CA ARG A 93 -0.44 5.15 12.66
C ARG A 93 -0.45 6.16 13.80
N ARG A 94 -1.64 6.49 14.32
CA ARG A 94 -1.77 7.24 15.58
C ARG A 94 -1.54 6.32 16.79
N VAL A 95 -0.58 6.70 17.64
CA VAL A 95 -0.19 5.96 18.86
C VAL A 95 -0.54 6.77 20.12
N GLY A 96 -0.70 6.10 21.26
CA GLY A 96 -1.00 6.70 22.57
C GLY A 96 -2.51 6.83 22.84
N GLU A 97 -2.87 7.58 23.89
CA GLU A 97 -4.27 7.73 24.34
C GLU A 97 -5.20 8.27 23.26
N GLY A 98 -4.71 9.20 22.42
CA GLY A 98 -5.47 9.70 21.27
C GLY A 98 -5.76 8.63 20.22
N GLY A 99 -4.86 7.64 20.06
CA GLY A 99 -5.07 6.50 19.17
C GLY A 99 -6.01 5.46 19.75
N LYS A 100 -5.95 5.20 21.06
CA LYS A 100 -6.86 4.26 21.75
C LYS A 100 -8.34 4.63 21.58
N LYS A 101 -8.64 5.94 21.59
CA LYS A 101 -10.01 6.45 21.34
C LYS A 101 -10.52 6.17 19.92
N MET A 102 -9.64 5.85 18.98
CA MET A 102 -9.96 5.52 17.59
C MET A 102 -9.89 4.01 17.33
N GLU A 103 -9.70 3.18 18.37
CA GLU A 103 -9.74 1.74 18.20
C GLU A 103 -11.15 1.29 17.83
N MET A 104 -11.24 0.42 16.83
CA MET A 104 -12.51 -0.14 16.39
C MET A 104 -13.15 -0.93 17.52
N PHE A 105 -14.48 -0.88 17.60
CA PHE A 105 -15.25 -1.66 18.56
C PHE A 105 -14.97 -3.17 18.37
N TRP A 106 -15.07 -3.95 19.44
CA TRP A 106 -14.72 -5.38 19.40
C TRP A 106 -15.60 -6.20 18.44
N CYS A 107 -16.85 -5.79 18.22
CA CYS A 107 -17.78 -6.38 17.24
C CYS A 107 -17.81 -5.68 15.88
N ASP A 108 -16.82 -4.86 15.52
CA ASP A 108 -16.84 -4.19 14.22
C ASP A 108 -16.75 -5.23 13.08
N PRO A 109 -17.68 -5.24 12.09
CA PRO A 109 -17.65 -6.18 10.97
C PRO A 109 -16.35 -6.15 10.16
N SER A 110 -15.63 -5.02 10.16
CA SER A 110 -14.29 -4.93 9.54
C SER A 110 -13.23 -5.77 10.26
N LYS A 111 -13.43 -6.15 11.53
CA LYS A 111 -12.63 -7.16 12.23
C LYS A 111 -13.03 -8.59 11.87
N ALA A 112 -14.20 -8.78 11.27
CA ALA A 112 -14.73 -10.07 10.86
C ALA A 112 -14.35 -10.46 9.41
N VAL A 113 -13.49 -9.67 8.74
CA VAL A 113 -12.87 -10.10 7.47
C VAL A 113 -12.12 -11.41 7.76
N PRO A 114 -12.59 -12.56 7.26
CA PRO A 114 -12.04 -13.84 7.69
C PRO A 114 -10.62 -13.96 7.15
N LEU A 115 -9.70 -14.32 8.03
CA LEU A 115 -8.31 -14.74 7.76
C LEU A 115 -8.17 -15.92 6.77
N SER A 116 -9.27 -16.41 6.17
CA SER A 116 -9.34 -17.66 5.38
C SER A 116 -9.68 -17.48 3.90
N PHE A 117 -9.93 -16.27 3.40
CA PHE A 117 -10.24 -16.04 1.98
C PHE A 117 -9.52 -14.80 1.44
N MET A 118 -8.20 -14.90 1.25
CA MET A 118 -7.42 -14.03 0.36
C MET A 118 -6.08 -14.66 0.01
#